data_AF-A0A8I1NZE2-F1
#
_entry.id   AF-A0A8I1NZE2-F1
#
_cell.length_a   1.000
_cell.length_b   1.000
_cell.length_c   1.000
_cell.angle_alpha   90.00
_cell.angle_beta   90.00
_cell.angle_gamma   90.00
#
_symmetry.space_group_name_H-M   'P 1'
#
loop_
_entity.id
_entity.type
_entity.pdbx_description
1 polymer ?
#
loop_
_entity_poly.entity_id
_entity_poly.type
_entity_poly.pdbx_seq_one_letter_code
_entity_poly.pdbx_strand_id
1 'polypeptide(L)' 'MTVDLFGPVPRKPPTIRMRAIDHGQAPGMMPGWKTAKGAHFRCWRCGHDAGWLFDLTDTEVRRGLPCPVCNEIPGERKA' A
#
# COMPACT_ATOMS: atom_id res chain seq x y z
N MET A 1 23.87 -26.90 21.00
CA MET A 1 22.75 -27.05 20.06
C MET A 1 21.62 -26.17 20.59
N THR A 2 21.28 -25.10 19.89
CA THR A 2 20.24 -24.16 20.32
C THR A 2 18.88 -24.79 20.04
N VAL A 3 18.16 -25.18 21.09
CA VAL A 3 16.80 -25.72 20.98
C VAL A 3 15.87 -24.56 20.62
N ASP A 4 15.23 -24.65 19.46
CA ASP A 4 14.15 -23.72 19.07
C ASP A 4 12.89 -24.05 19.89
N LEU A 5 12.61 -23.21 20.89
CA LEU A 5 11.47 -23.38 21.81
C LEU A 5 10.12 -23.00 21.19
N PHE A 6 10.10 -22.33 20.03
CA PHE A 6 8.88 -21.75 19.46
C PHE A 6 8.46 -22.36 18.12
N GLY A 7 9.31 -23.21 17.54
CA GLY A 7 9.00 -23.92 16.29
C GLY A 7 8.88 -22.98 15.08
N PRO A 8 8.54 -23.53 13.90
CA PRO A 8 8.49 -22.74 12.67
C PRO A 8 7.35 -21.72 12.68
N VAL A 9 7.69 -20.43 12.69
CA VAL A 9 6.71 -19.35 12.56
C VAL A 9 6.11 -19.35 11.15
N PRO A 10 4.77 -19.47 11.00
CA PRO A 10 4.15 -19.45 9.69
C PRO A 10 4.42 -18.10 9.00
N ARG A 11 4.88 -18.16 7.74
CA ARG A 11 5.13 -16.95 6.94
C ARG A 11 3.81 -16.27 6.61
N LYS A 12 3.69 -14.98 6.93
CA LYS A 12 2.56 -14.16 6.47
C LYS A 12 2.56 -14.12 4.93
N PRO A 13 1.38 -14.18 4.30
CA PRO A 13 1.30 -14.09 2.84
C PRO A 13 1.86 -12.74 2.36
N PRO A 14 2.52 -12.70 1.19
CA PRO A 14 3.08 -11.47 0.65
C PRO A 14 1.96 -10.49 0.30
N THR A 15 2.04 -9.25 0.80
CA THR A 15 1.11 -8.17 0.43
C THR A 15 1.47 -7.60 -0.93
N ILE A 16 0.53 -7.61 -1.87
CA ILE A 16 0.70 -7.01 -3.19
C ILE A 16 0.53 -5.49 -3.09
N ARG A 17 1.59 -4.74 -3.35
CA ARG A 17 1.56 -3.28 -3.33
C ARG A 17 1.44 -2.69 -4.73
N MET A 18 0.59 -1.68 -4.87
CA MET A 18 0.52 -0.77 -6.01
C MET A 18 1.79 0.07 -6.06
N ARG A 19 2.27 0.40 -7.26
CA ARG A 19 3.47 1.23 -7.44
C ARG A 19 3.06 2.62 -7.88
N ALA A 20 3.78 3.63 -7.40
CA ALA A 20 3.69 4.96 -7.95
C ALA A 20 4.19 4.93 -9.41
N ILE A 21 3.33 5.32 -10.35
CA ILE A 21 3.71 5.49 -11.76
C ILE A 21 4.09 6.94 -12.05
N ASP A 22 3.59 7.87 -11.23
CA ASP A 22 3.94 9.27 -11.29
C ASP A 22 3.98 9.87 -9.87
N HIS A 23 4.82 10.88 -9.68
CA HIS A 23 5.00 11.60 -8.43
C HIS A 23 4.59 13.05 -8.63
N GLY A 24 3.87 13.60 -7.66
CA GLY A 24 3.39 14.96 -7.73
C GLY A 24 3.28 15.60 -6.36
N GLN A 25 3.02 16.89 -6.38
CA GLN A 25 2.76 17.66 -5.19
C GLN A 25 1.47 18.44 -5.39
N ALA A 26 0.60 18.40 -4.39
CA ALA A 26 -0.61 19.19 -4.40
C ALA A 26 -0.25 20.70 -4.43
N PRO A 27 -1.05 21.53 -5.10
CA PRO A 27 -0.81 22.97 -5.21
C PRO A 27 -0.96 23.72 -3.87
N GLY A 28 -1.47 23.05 -2.84
CA GLY A 28 -1.56 23.57 -1.48
C GLY A 28 -1.75 22.46 -0.46
N MET A 29 -1.41 22.75 0.80
CA MET A 29 -1.68 21.88 1.94
C MET A 29 -3.12 22.11 2.41
N MET A 30 -3.97 21.08 2.26
CA MET A 30 -5.33 21.14 2.82
C MET A 30 -5.28 21.01 4.35
N PRO A 31 -6.24 21.63 5.08
CA PRO A 31 -6.35 21.45 6.53
C PRO A 31 -6.46 19.97 6.90
N GLY A 32 -5.57 19.49 7.77
CA GLY A 32 -5.51 18.10 8.22
C GLY A 32 -4.54 17.21 7.44
N TRP A 33 -3.96 17.69 6.33
CA TRP A 33 -2.88 16.96 5.65
C TRP A 33 -1.57 17.13 6.39
N LYS A 34 -0.81 16.04 6.50
CA LYS A 34 0.56 16.02 7.02
C LYS A 34 1.57 16.38 5.95
N THR A 35 1.26 16.09 4.68
CA THR A 35 2.16 16.35 3.56
C THR A 35 1.41 16.81 2.30
N ALA A 36 2.07 17.61 1.46
CA ALA A 36 1.55 17.99 0.15
C ALA A 36 1.86 16.93 -0.91
N LYS A 37 2.58 15.87 -0.54
CA LYS A 37 3.10 14.87 -1.47
C LYS A 37 1.98 13.95 -1.90
N GLY A 38 1.98 13.65 -3.19
CA GLY A 38 1.07 12.69 -3.77
C GLY A 38 1.74 11.88 -4.86
N ALA A 39 1.09 10.79 -5.22
CA ALA A 39 1.53 9.95 -6.31
C ALA A 39 0.34 9.28 -6.96
N HIS A 40 0.48 8.99 -8.25
CA HIS A 40 -0.48 8.22 -9.00
C HIS A 40 -0.16 6.73 -8.86
N PHE A 41 -1.07 5.92 -8.31
CA PHE A 41 -0.78 4.51 -8.03
C PHE A 41 -1.48 3.57 -8.98
N ARG A 42 -0.70 2.64 -9.54
CA ARG A 42 -1.23 1.54 -10.35
C ARG A 42 -0.72 0.20 -9.87
N CYS A 43 -1.62 -0.77 -9.76
CA CYS A 43 -1.26 -2.15 -9.46
C CYS A 43 -0.63 -2.81 -10.69
N TRP A 44 0.61 -3.26 -10.57
CA TRP A 44 1.30 -4.01 -11.63
C TRP A 44 0.71 -5.41 -11.86
N ARG A 45 -0.03 -5.97 -10.89
CA ARG A 45 -0.55 -7.34 -10.93
C ARG A 45 -1.95 -7.44 -11.54
N CYS A 46 -2.92 -6.67 -11.05
CA CYS A 46 -4.30 -6.69 -11.55
C CYS A 46 -4.63 -5.51 -12.48
N GLY A 47 -3.73 -4.53 -12.63
CA GLY A 47 -3.97 -3.35 -13.43
C GLY A 47 -4.84 -2.27 -12.77
N HIS A 48 -5.34 -2.50 -11.55
CA HIS A 48 -6.14 -1.53 -10.79
C HIS A 48 -5.42 -0.18 -10.69
N ASP A 49 -6.12 0.87 -11.09
CA ASP A 49 -5.65 2.23 -11.03
C ASP A 49 -6.37 2.96 -9.90
N ALA A 50 -5.62 3.36 -8.87
CA ALA A 50 -6.17 4.08 -7.72
C ALA A 50 -6.18 5.60 -7.96
N GLY A 51 -5.67 6.07 -9.10
CA GLY A 51 -5.59 7.49 -9.39
C GLY A 51 -4.52 8.21 -8.56
N TRP A 52 -4.68 9.53 -8.47
CA TRP A 52 -3.84 10.41 -7.65
C TRP A 52 -4.26 10.35 -6.19
N LEU A 53 -3.32 9.95 -5.33
CA LEU A 53 -3.47 9.98 -3.88
C LEU A 53 -2.51 11.01 -3.31
N PHE A 54 -3.00 11.83 -2.38
CA PHE A 54 -2.26 12.89 -1.70
C PHE A 54 -2.18 12.60 -0.20
N ASP A 55 -1.46 13.45 0.52
CA ASP A 55 -1.17 13.30 1.94
C ASP A 55 -0.36 12.03 2.27
N LEU A 56 0.66 11.76 1.46
CA LEU A 56 1.50 10.57 1.60
C LEU A 56 2.92 10.92 2.03
N THR A 57 3.48 10.12 2.93
CA THR A 57 4.90 10.20 3.25
C THR A 57 5.76 9.70 2.09
N ASP A 58 7.02 10.14 2.00
CA ASP A 58 7.98 9.62 0.99
C ASP A 58 8.12 8.10 1.05
N THR A 59 7.98 7.53 2.25
CA THR A 59 8.08 6.08 2.45
C THR A 59 6.89 5.36 1.83
N GLU A 60 5.68 5.91 1.94
CA GLU A 60 4.47 5.33 1.35
C GLU A 60 4.49 5.45 -0.17
N VAL A 61 4.90 6.61 -0.69
CA VAL A 61 5.09 6.83 -2.12
C VAL A 61 6.10 5.85 -2.71
N ARG A 62 7.28 5.69 -2.09
CA ARG A 62 8.34 4.77 -2.57
C ARG A 62 7.99 3.30 -2.39
N ARG A 63 7.40 2.91 -1.25
CA ARG A 63 7.07 1.50 -0.99
C ARG A 63 5.81 1.04 -1.71
N GLY A 64 4.93 1.96 -2.04
CA GLY A 64 3.63 1.62 -2.61
C GLY A 64 2.59 1.29 -1.54
N LEU A 65 1.33 1.53 -1.90
CA LEU A 65 0.16 1.25 -1.07
C LEU A 65 -0.37 -0.17 -1.34
N PRO A 66 -0.96 -0.86 -0.36
CA PRO A 66 -1.55 -2.18 -0.59
C PRO A 66 -2.68 -2.08 -1.63
N CYS A 67 -2.67 -2.98 -2.61
CA CYS A 67 -3.74 -3.05 -3.61
C CYS A 67 -5.03 -3.59 -2.96
N PRO A 68 -6.17 -2.87 -3.04
CA PRO A 68 -7.43 -3.35 -2.46
C PRO A 68 -7.94 -4.60 -3.16
N VAL A 69 -7.74 -4.73 -4.48
CA VAL A 69 -8.21 -5.87 -5.26
C VAL A 69 -7.36 -7.12 -5.04
N CYS A 70 -6.02 -6.99 -5.06
CA CYS A 70 -5.15 -8.16 -4.92
C CYS A 70 -5.02 -8.66 -3.48
N ASN A 71 -5.30 -7.82 -2.49
CA ASN A 71 -5.24 -8.18 -1.07
C ASN A 71 -6.62 -8.29 -0.43
N GLU A 72 -7.70 -8.30 -1.22
CA GLU A 72 -9.02 -8.60 -0.69
C GLU A 72 -8.97 -10.00 -0.05
N ILE A 73 -9.16 -10.07 1.26
CA ILE A 73 -9.24 -11.33 1.98
C ILE A 73 -10.60 -11.94 1.63
N PRO A 74 -10.71 -13.23 1.23
CA PRO A 74 -11.97 -13.87 0.87
C PRO A 74 -12.98 -14.06 2.02
N GLY A 75 -12.97 -13.21 3.04
CA GLY A 75 -13.78 -13.31 4.27
C GLY A 75 -14.80 -12.19 4.52
N GLU A 76 -14.80 -11.10 3.77
CA GLU A 76 -15.73 -9.97 4.00
C GLU A 76 -16.82 -9.90 2.93
N ARG A 77 -17.51 -11.03 2.72
CA ARG A 77 -18.86 -10.98 2.14
C ARG A 77 -19.77 -10.41 3.22
N LYS A 78 -20.22 -9.15 3.06
CA LYS A 78 -21.39 -8.65 3.80
C LYS A 78 -22.53 -9.65 3.58
N ALA A 79 -22.94 -10.33 4.65
CA ALA A 79 -24.19 -11.09 4.72
C ALA A 79 -25.36 -10.11 4.86
#